data_AF-A0A2V5SMJ4-F1
#
_entry.id   AF-A0A2V5SMJ4-F1
#
_cell.length_a   1.000
_cell.length_b   1.000
_cell.length_c   1.000
_cell.angle_alpha   90.00
_cell.angle_beta   90.00
_cell.angle_gamma   90.00
#
_symmetry.space_group_name_H-M   'P 1'
#
loop_
_entity.id
_entity.type
_entity.pdbx_description
1 polymer ?
#
loop_
_entity_poly.entity_id
_entity_poly.type
_entity_poly.pdbx_seq_one_letter_code
_entity_poly.pdbx_strand_id
1 'polypeptide(L)' 'MSVLELQEEVSRLSKAEQLQAMEWLWASLSKKPEEIESPEWHGEVLAARKAKVDSGKAQFLSVQRLKERLRR' A
#
# COMPACT_ATOMS: atom_id res chain seq x y z
N MET A 1 -17.49 -17.79 -4.19
CA MET A 1 -17.67 -16.46 -4.76
C MET A 1 -16.55 -16.24 -5.77
N SER A 2 -16.89 -15.94 -7.02
CA SER A 2 -15.90 -15.59 -8.04
C SER A 2 -15.33 -14.18 -7.78
N VAL A 3 -14.20 -13.85 -8.40
CA VAL A 3 -13.64 -12.48 -8.33
C VAL A 3 -14.63 -11.44 -8.86
N LEU A 4 -15.43 -11.82 -9.88
CA LEU A 4 -16.45 -10.96 -10.46
C LEU A 4 -17.59 -10.68 -9.48
N GLU A 5 -18.08 -11.72 -8.79
CA GLU A 5 -19.11 -11.58 -7.75
C GLU A 5 -18.60 -10.71 -6.59
N LEU A 6 -17.34 -10.87 -6.18
CA LEU A 6 -16.74 -10.05 -5.13
C LEU A 6 -16.69 -8.55 -5.53
N GLN A 7 -16.37 -8.27 -6.79
CA GLN A 7 -16.33 -6.91 -7.31
C GLN A 7 -17.73 -6.27 -7.30
N GLU A 8 -18.75 -7.04 -7.66
CA GLU A 8 -20.14 -6.58 -7.58
C GLU A 8 -20.55 -6.28 -6.13
N GLU A 9 -20.23 -7.14 -5.16
CA GLU A 9 -20.53 -6.90 -3.75
C GLU A 9 -19.85 -5.64 -3.21
N VAL A 10 -18.56 -5.45 -3.50
CA VAL A 10 -17.83 -4.24 -3.10
C VAL A 10 -18.45 -2.97 -3.72
N SER A 11 -19.00 -3.06 -4.94
CA SER A 11 -19.65 -1.92 -5.60
C SER A 11 -20.94 -1.46 -4.92
N ARG A 12 -21.61 -2.35 -4.16
CA ARG A 12 -22.84 -2.06 -3.42
C ARG A 12 -22.59 -1.36 -2.08
N LEU A 13 -21.36 -1.47 -1.55
CA LEU A 13 -20.97 -0.85 -0.29
C LEU A 13 -20.91 0.68 -0.41
N SER A 14 -21.40 1.38 0.61
CA SER A 14 -21.15 2.80 0.79
C SER A 14 -19.65 3.07 1.01
N LYS A 15 -19.22 4.33 0.90
CA LYS A 15 -17.81 4.69 1.12
C LYS A 15 -17.33 4.38 2.53
N ALA A 16 -18.18 4.54 3.54
CA ALA A 16 -17.85 4.18 4.91
C ALA A 16 -17.64 2.66 5.06
N GLU A 17 -18.52 1.86 4.46
CA GLU A 17 -18.41 0.40 4.48
C GLU A 17 -17.22 -0.11 3.69
N GLN A 18 -16.88 0.51 2.55
CA GLN A 18 -15.67 0.17 1.79
C GLN A 18 -14.42 0.38 2.65
N LEU A 19 -14.31 1.51 3.35
CA LEU A 19 -13.20 1.79 4.26
C LEU A 19 -13.17 0.78 5.41
N GLN A 20 -14.31 0.48 6.01
CA GLN A 20 -14.37 -0.52 7.09
C GLN A 20 -13.98 -1.93 6.63
N ALA A 21 -14.40 -2.32 5.42
CA ALA A 21 -14.00 -3.57 4.80
C ALA A 21 -12.50 -3.62 4.51
N MET A 22 -11.90 -2.51 4.05
CA MET A 22 -10.45 -2.41 3.89
C MET A 22 -9.70 -2.65 5.20
N GLU A 23 -10.18 -2.08 6.31
CA GLU A 23 -9.56 -2.31 7.64
C GLU A 23 -9.66 -3.77 8.08
N TRP A 24 -10.80 -4.43 7.87
CA TRP A 24 -10.96 -5.84 8.19
C TRP A 24 -10.09 -6.74 7.32
N LEU A 25 -10.02 -6.46 6.01
CA LEU A 25 -9.15 -7.17 5.09
C LEU A 25 -7.69 -7.00 5.51
N TRP A 26 -7.27 -5.78 5.82
CA TRP A 26 -5.92 -5.50 6.29
C TRP A 26 -5.59 -6.25 7.58
N ALA A 27 -6.48 -6.21 8.58
CA ALA A 27 -6.32 -6.93 9.83
C ALA A 27 -6.29 -8.46 9.63
N SER A 28 -6.99 -8.99 8.63
CA SER A 28 -6.96 -10.40 8.28
C SER A 28 -5.63 -10.79 7.64
N LEU A 29 -5.20 -10.07 6.60
CA LEU A 29 -3.96 -10.32 5.86
C LEU A 29 -2.73 -10.17 6.76
N SER A 30 -2.73 -9.19 7.65
CA SER A 30 -1.60 -8.91 8.54
C SER A 30 -1.36 -9.99 9.61
N LYS A 31 -2.28 -10.94 9.81
CA LYS A 31 -2.10 -12.03 10.78
C LYS A 31 -1.13 -13.11 10.29
N LYS A 32 -0.93 -13.22 8.98
CA LYS A 32 -0.09 -14.21 8.33
C LYS A 32 0.77 -13.59 7.24
N PRO A 33 1.67 -12.66 7.61
CA PRO A 33 2.50 -11.95 6.64
C PRO A 33 3.38 -12.89 5.80
N GLU A 34 3.70 -14.08 6.31
CA GLU A 34 4.45 -15.12 5.62
C GLU A 34 3.70 -15.74 4.42
N GLU A 35 2.37 -15.68 4.39
CA GLU A 35 1.56 -16.13 3.25
C GLU A 35 1.54 -15.10 2.10
N ILE A 36 2.12 -13.91 2.31
CA ILE A 36 2.16 -12.82 1.34
C ILE A 36 3.57 -12.69 0.78
N GLU A 37 3.79 -13.29 -0.39
CA GLU A 37 5.06 -13.16 -1.10
C GLU A 37 5.21 -11.75 -1.69
N SER A 38 6.36 -11.13 -1.43
CA SER A 38 6.73 -9.90 -2.13
C SER A 38 7.04 -10.21 -3.60
N PRO A 39 6.64 -9.35 -4.55
CA PRO A 39 7.06 -9.51 -5.94
C PRO A 39 8.58 -9.55 -6.07
N GLU A 40 9.09 -10.30 -7.05
CA GLU A 40 10.54 -10.49 -7.28
C GLU A 40 11.30 -9.15 -7.39
N TRP A 41 10.73 -8.18 -8.10
CA TRP A 41 11.31 -6.85 -8.29
C TRP A 41 11.39 -6.00 -7.00
N HIS A 42 10.63 -6.33 -5.96
CA HIS A 42 10.48 -5.49 -4.78
C HIS A 42 11.82 -5.30 -4.05
N GLY A 43 12.61 -6.37 -3.93
CA GLY A 43 13.93 -6.33 -3.31
C GLY A 43 14.89 -5.39 -4.03
N GLU A 44 14.91 -5.43 -5.36
CA GLU A 44 15.78 -4.58 -6.19
C GLU A 44 15.47 -3.09 -5.99
N VAL A 45 14.19 -2.73 -5.97
CA VAL A 45 13.75 -1.35 -5.74
C VAL A 45 14.14 -0.87 -4.34
N LEU A 46 13.99 -1.71 -3.32
CA LEU A 46 14.39 -1.37 -1.95
C LEU A 46 15.91 -1.20 -1.83
N ALA A 47 16.69 -2.09 -2.45
CA ALA A 47 18.14 -2.01 -2.47
C ALA A 47 18.63 -0.72 -3.15
N ALA A 48 18.08 -0.38 -4.30
CA ALA A 48 18.41 0.86 -5.01
C ALA A 48 18.06 2.12 -4.19
N ARG A 49 16.89 2.12 -3.54
CA ARG A 49 16.47 3.23 -2.65
C ARG A 49 17.39 3.36 -1.43
N LYS A 50 17.74 2.23 -0.81
CA LYS A 50 18.68 2.19 0.33
C LYS A 50 20.06 2.72 -0.06
N ALA A 51 20.61 2.28 -1.19
CA ALA A 51 21.90 2.77 -1.68
C ALA A 51 21.91 4.29 -1.89
N LYS A 52 20.81 4.86 -2.40
CA LYS A 52 20.66 6.32 -2.58
C LYS A 52 20.65 7.07 -1.24
N VAL A 53 20.03 6.48 -0.20
CA VAL A 53 20.03 7.03 1.16
C VAL A 53 21.44 6.98 1.74
N ASP A 54 22.07 5.80 1.72
CA ASP A 54 23.38 5.56 2.30
C ASP A 54 24.47 6.41 1.61
N SER A 55 24.33 6.69 0.32
CA SER A 55 25.25 7.56 -0.42
C SER A 55 24.99 9.07 -0.23
N GLY A 56 24.05 9.47 0.64
CA GLY A 56 23.67 10.87 0.85
C GLY A 56 22.98 11.55 -0.35
N LYS A 57 22.54 10.78 -1.35
CA LYS A 57 21.88 11.29 -2.57
C LYS A 57 20.35 11.33 -2.43
N ALA A 58 19.81 10.85 -1.31
CA ALA A 58 18.38 10.93 -1.02
C ALA A 58 18.02 12.26 -0.36
N GLN A 59 16.85 12.78 -0.71
CA GLN A 59 16.25 13.92 -0.02
C GLN A 59 15.04 13.43 0.77
N PHE A 60 15.04 13.72 2.07
CA PHE A 60 13.90 13.45 2.93
C PHE A 60 12.92 14.61 2.87
N LEU A 61 11.63 14.29 2.83
CA LEU A 61 10.55 15.26 2.86
C LEU A 61 9.67 14.98 4.07
N SER A 62 9.29 16.04 4.78
CA SER A 62 8.23 15.92 5.78
C SER A 62 6.90 15.62 5.09
N VAL A 63 6.00 14.96 5.81
CA VAL A 63 4.63 14.69 5.33
C VAL A 63 3.92 15.99 4.93
N GLN A 64 4.14 17.08 5.67
CA GLN A 64 3.60 18.39 5.32
C GLN A 64 4.11 18.88 3.95
N ARG A 65 5.42 18.89 3.72
CA ARG A 65 6.00 19.29 2.42
C ARG A 65 5.52 18.39 1.27
N LEU A 66 5.35 17.10 1.54
CA LEU A 66 4.79 16.16 0.56
C LEU A 66 3.34 16.53 0.20
N LYS A 67 2.49 16.82 1.20
CA LYS A 67 1.10 17.25 0.99
C LYS A 67 1.03 18.54 0.19
N GLU A 68 1.88 19.52 0.50
CA GLU A 68 1.97 20.78 -0.26
C GLU A 68 2.33 20.55 -1.72
N ARG A 69 3.27 19.64 -2.01
CA ARG A 69 3.67 19.29 -3.38
C ARG A 69 2.55 18.61 -4.19
N LEU A 70 1.72 17.79 -3.54
CA LEU A 70 0.69 16.97 -4.19
C LEU A 70 -0.68 17.63 -4.30
N ARG A 71 -0.88 18.81 -3.69
CA ARG A 71 -2.15 19.57 -3.69
C ARG A 71 -2.53 20.22 -5.03
N ARG A 72 -2.06 19.69 -6.16
CA ARG A 72 -2.45 20.17 -7.49
C ARG A 72 -3.86 19.73 -7.86
#